data_AF-A0A101ISV1-F1
#
_entry.id   AF-A0A101ISV1-F1
#
_cell.length_a   1.000
_cell.length_b   1.000
_cell.length_c   1.000
_cell.angle_alpha   90.00
_cell.angle_beta   90.00
_cell.angle_gamma   90.00
#
_symmetry.space_group_name_H-M   'P 1'
#
loop_
_entity.id
_entity.type
_entity.pdbx_description
1 polymer ?
#
loop_
_entity_poly.entity_id
_entity_poly.type
_entity_poly.pdbx_seq_one_letter_code
_entity_poly.pdbx_strand_id
1 'polypeptide(L)'
;MHADEGSFSIEIAEPFRPALLGLDGFSHMLVLWWCDRVDTKECRNETVCKKPYTKGPEMIGIFATRSPVRPNPIALSAVPVLGIDAAAGVIRVAYIDADDCTPVLDIKPYLPCTERIRDA
;
A
#
# COMPACT_ATOMS: atom_id res chain seq x y z
N MET A 1 -1.93 -4.31 -9.15
CA MET A 1 -1.45 -2.93 -9.29
C MET A 1 -0.84 -2.81 -10.67
N HIS A 2 -1.06 -1.70 -11.38
CA HIS A 2 -0.37 -1.38 -12.63
C HIS A 2 0.48 -0.14 -12.43
N ALA A 3 1.80 -0.26 -12.55
CA ALA A 3 2.76 0.82 -12.33
C ALA A 3 3.66 0.99 -13.56
N ASP A 4 3.29 1.93 -14.42
CA ASP A 4 4.04 2.33 -15.62
C ASP A 4 4.72 3.69 -15.40
N GLU A 5 5.57 4.14 -16.33
CA GLU A 5 6.34 5.40 -16.26
C GLU A 5 5.48 6.63 -15.85
N GLY A 6 5.33 6.86 -14.54
CA GLY A 6 4.54 7.95 -13.96
C GLY A 6 3.02 7.72 -13.86
N SER A 7 2.52 6.54 -14.22
CA SER A 7 1.08 6.22 -14.17
C SER A 7 0.82 5.03 -13.26
N PHE A 8 -0.11 5.22 -12.32
CA PHE A 8 -0.43 4.25 -11.28
C PHE A 8 -1.94 3.96 -11.26
N SER A 9 -2.31 2.69 -11.35
CA SER A 9 -3.70 2.29 -11.22
C SER A 9 -3.90 0.95 -10.51
N ILE A 10 -5.04 0.82 -9.84
CA ILE A 10 -5.46 -0.40 -9.17
C ILE A 10 -6.62 -0.98 -9.97
N GLU A 11 -6.43 -2.19 -10.48
CA GLU A 11 -7.49 -2.96 -11.12
C GLU A 11 -8.20 -3.84 -10.08
N ILE A 12 -9.53 -3.77 -10.09
CA ILE A 12 -10.43 -4.49 -9.20
C ILE A 12 -11.10 -5.60 -9.99
N ALA A 13 -10.90 -6.83 -9.52
CA ALA A 13 -11.51 -8.01 -10.12
C ALA A 13 -13.05 -7.88 -10.13
N GLU A 14 -13.66 -8.39 -11.19
CA GLU A 14 -15.10 -8.23 -11.49
C GLU A 14 -16.02 -8.50 -10.29
N PRO A 15 -15.85 -9.56 -9.48
CA PRO A 15 -16.73 -9.82 -8.34
C PRO A 15 -16.71 -8.73 -7.27
N PHE A 16 -15.65 -7.93 -7.19
CA PHE A 16 -15.47 -6.89 -6.17
C PHE A 16 -15.84 -5.49 -6.65
N ARG A 17 -16.09 -5.28 -7.95
CA ARG A 17 -16.42 -3.96 -8.51
C ARG A 17 -17.64 -3.28 -7.86
N PRO A 18 -18.71 -4.00 -7.45
CA PRO A 18 -19.81 -3.36 -6.71
C PRO A 18 -19.38 -2.64 -5.42
N ALA A 19 -18.25 -3.04 -4.82
CA ALA A 19 -17.71 -2.39 -3.62
C ALA A 19 -17.08 -1.00 -3.88
N LEU A 20 -16.95 -0.58 -5.15
CA LEU A 20 -16.48 0.75 -5.52
C LEU A 20 -17.53 1.84 -5.33
N LEU A 21 -18.79 1.47 -5.10
CA LEU A 21 -19.89 2.42 -4.95
C LEU A 21 -19.61 3.43 -3.82
N GLY A 22 -19.55 4.72 -4.17
CA GLY A 22 -19.33 5.83 -3.23
C GLY A 22 -17.87 6.10 -2.86
N LEU A 23 -16.91 5.32 -3.39
CA LEU A 23 -15.48 5.53 -3.13
C LEU A 23 -14.96 6.83 -3.78
N ASP A 24 -15.63 7.31 -4.82
CA ASP A 24 -15.35 8.56 -5.53
C ASP A 24 -15.65 9.82 -4.69
N GLY A 25 -16.37 9.68 -3.58
CA GLY A 25 -16.59 10.75 -2.61
C GLY A 25 -15.35 11.11 -1.77
N PHE A 26 -14.25 10.36 -1.87
CA PHE A 26 -13.04 10.55 -1.07
C PHE A 26 -11.86 11.02 -1.91
N SER A 27 -11.08 11.96 -1.37
CA SER A 27 -9.86 12.48 -2.05
C SER A 27 -8.65 11.55 -1.91
N HIS A 28 -8.62 10.72 -0.87
CA HIS A 28 -7.52 9.84 -0.53
C HIS A 28 -8.04 8.49 -0.06
N MET A 29 -7.22 7.45 -0.26
CA MET A 29 -7.49 6.11 0.24
C MET A 29 -6.25 5.50 0.89
N LEU A 30 -6.47 4.60 1.84
CA LEU A 30 -5.49 3.64 2.30
C LEU A 30 -5.54 2.42 1.38
N VAL A 31 -4.37 1.99 0.91
CA VAL A 31 -4.20 0.79 0.11
C VAL A 31 -3.33 -0.18 0.89
N LEU A 32 -3.86 -1.37 1.19
CA LEU A 32 -3.08 -2.48 1.70
C LEU A 32 -2.66 -3.36 0.51
N TRP A 33 -1.36 -3.61 0.39
CA TRP A 33 -0.81 -4.40 -0.70
C TRP A 33 0.26 -5.36 -0.17
N TRP A 34 0.50 -6.44 -0.91
CA TRP A 34 1.41 -7.51 -0.52
C TRP A 34 2.76 -7.29 -1.20
N CYS A 35 3.86 -7.16 -0.46
CA CYS A 35 5.20 -7.09 -1.02
C CYS A 35 5.62 -8.49 -1.51
N ASP A 36 5.03 -8.91 -2.62
CA ASP A 36 5.12 -10.25 -3.20
C ASP A 36 6.56 -10.64 -3.56
N ARG A 37 7.39 -9.67 -3.95
CA ARG A 37 8.80 -9.87 -4.30
C ARG A 37 9.69 -10.30 -3.12
N VAL A 38 9.21 -10.16 -1.89
CA VAL A 38 9.93 -10.59 -0.67
C VAL A 38 9.15 -11.61 0.16
N ASP A 39 8.13 -12.25 -0.41
CA ASP A 39 7.38 -13.34 0.24
C ASP A 39 8.13 -14.67 0.14
N THR A 40 9.29 -14.72 0.79
CA THR A 40 10.07 -15.95 0.99
C THR A 40 10.09 -16.33 2.46
N LYS A 41 10.31 -17.62 2.75
CA LYS A 41 10.39 -18.11 4.14
C LYS A 41 11.51 -17.40 4.90
N GLU A 42 12.63 -17.13 4.24
CA GLU A 42 13.80 -16.47 4.79
C GLU A 42 13.46 -15.03 5.17
N CYS A 43 12.90 -14.26 4.23
CA CYS A 43 12.50 -12.87 4.46
C CYS A 43 11.44 -12.75 5.57
N ARG A 44 10.48 -13.68 5.62
CA ARG A 44 9.42 -13.66 6.64
C ARG A 44 9.90 -14.03 8.04
N ASN A 45 11.04 -14.69 8.16
CA ASN A 45 11.65 -15.01 9.46
C ASN A 45 12.66 -13.94 9.92
N GLU A 46 12.92 -12.90 9.10
CA GLU A 46 13.79 -11.79 9.52
C GLU A 46 13.07 -10.92 10.55
N THR A 47 13.70 -10.77 11.72
CA THR A 47 13.15 -10.00 12.85
C THR A 47 13.90 -8.69 13.09
N VAL A 48 15.07 -8.50 12.48
CA VAL A 48 15.94 -7.34 12.64
C VAL A 48 16.55 -6.93 11.30
N CYS A 49 16.56 -5.63 11.02
CA CYS A 49 17.13 -5.04 9.81
C CYS A 49 18.41 -4.26 10.13
N LYS A 50 19.43 -4.38 9.27
CA LYS A 50 20.70 -3.64 9.35
C LYS A 50 20.54 -2.25 8.75
N LYS A 51 20.77 -1.23 9.57
CA LYS A 51 20.90 0.18 9.18
C LYS A 51 19.86 0.68 8.16
N PRO A 52 18.54 0.52 8.41
CA PRO A 52 17.51 0.94 7.45
C PRO A 52 17.34 2.47 7.37
N TYR A 53 17.94 3.24 8.27
CA TYR A 53 17.81 4.70 8.34
C TYR A 53 19.18 5.38 8.42
N THR A 54 19.41 6.43 7.64
CA THR A 54 20.70 7.14 7.52
C THR A 54 21.27 7.65 8.86
N LYS A 55 20.39 8.00 9.82
CA LYS A 55 20.74 8.48 11.17
C LYS A 55 20.18 7.58 12.28
N GLY A 56 19.76 6.36 11.93
CA GLY A 56 19.21 5.40 12.89
C GLY A 56 20.27 4.52 13.54
N PRO A 57 19.86 3.65 14.48
CA PRO A 57 20.71 2.60 15.02
C PRO A 57 21.25 1.66 13.92
N GLU A 58 22.41 1.06 14.16
CA GLU A 58 23.02 0.07 13.24
C GLU A 58 22.13 -1.18 13.06
N MET A 59 21.32 -1.52 14.07
CA MET A 59 20.34 -2.61 14.04
C MET A 59 19.02 -2.14 14.62
N ILE A 60 17.91 -2.49 13.99
CA ILE A 60 16.56 -2.16 14.46
C ILE A 60 15.61 -3.33 14.19
N GLY A 61 14.69 -3.59 15.13
CA GLY A 61 13.67 -4.62 14.93
C GLY A 61 12.74 -4.24 13.79
N ILE A 62 12.32 -5.21 12.96
CA ILE A 62 11.50 -4.95 11.75
C ILE A 62 10.19 -4.21 12.05
N PHE A 63 9.59 -4.41 13.23
CA PHE A 63 8.38 -3.71 13.66
C PHE A 63 8.58 -2.23 13.97
N ALA A 64 9.82 -1.80 14.20
CA ALA A 64 10.19 -0.40 14.32
C ALA A 64 10.61 0.20 12.96
N THR A 65 10.29 -0.49 11.86
CA THR A 65 10.61 -0.05 10.50
C THR A 65 9.41 -0.13 9.54
N ARG A 66 9.61 0.39 8.33
CA ARG A 66 8.74 0.16 7.17
C ARG A 66 9.34 -0.80 6.14
N SER A 67 10.28 -1.66 6.55
CA SER A 67 10.86 -2.67 5.65
C SER A 67 9.77 -3.56 5.05
N PRO A 68 9.80 -3.86 3.73
CA PRO A 68 8.91 -4.84 3.12
C PRO A 68 9.21 -6.27 3.59
N VAL A 69 10.43 -6.52 4.09
CA VAL A 69 10.86 -7.78 4.70
C VAL A 69 10.33 -7.85 6.14
N ARG A 70 9.30 -8.66 6.36
CA ARG A 70 8.58 -8.82 7.64
C ARG A 70 7.75 -10.12 7.64
N PRO A 71 7.30 -10.63 8.82
CA PRO A 71 6.56 -11.89 8.92
C PRO A 71 5.31 -12.01 8.03
N ASN A 72 4.58 -10.90 7.89
CA ASN A 72 3.51 -10.75 6.91
C ASN A 72 3.86 -9.51 6.07
N PRO A 73 4.33 -9.66 4.82
CA PRO A 73 4.76 -8.56 3.94
C PRO A 73 3.58 -7.71 3.45
N ILE A 74 2.79 -7.20 4.40
CA ILE A 74 1.72 -6.25 4.15
C ILE A 74 2.32 -4.85 4.26
N ALA A 75 2.21 -4.10 3.17
CA ALA A 75 2.50 -2.68 3.09
C ALA A 75 1.20 -1.87 3.08
N LEU A 76 1.34 -0.59 3.44
CA LEU A 76 0.25 0.35 3.60
C LEU A 76 0.68 1.69 2.98
N SER A 77 -0.12 2.17 2.02
CA SER A 77 0.10 3.46 1.38
C SER A 77 -1.16 4.31 1.49
N ALA A 78 -1.01 5.57 1.91
CA ALA A 78 -2.07 6.58 1.84
C ALA A 78 -1.86 7.37 0.55
N VAL A 79 -2.79 7.24 -0.42
CA VAL A 79 -2.61 7.74 -1.77
C VAL A 79 -3.76 8.67 -2.19
N PRO A 80 -3.47 9.76 -2.93
CA PRO A 80 -4.50 10.56 -3.59
C PRO A 80 -5.23 9.76 -4.68
N VAL A 81 -6.55 9.91 -4.74
CA VAL A 81 -7.41 9.35 -5.79
C VAL A 81 -7.50 10.35 -6.94
N LEU A 82 -7.11 9.93 -8.15
CA LEU A 82 -7.18 10.76 -9.35
C LEU A 82 -8.45 10.53 -10.17
N GLY A 83 -9.04 9.34 -10.05
CA GLY A 83 -10.33 9.03 -10.66
C GLY A 83 -10.68 7.56 -10.55
N ILE A 84 -11.97 7.24 -10.62
CA ILE A 84 -12.49 5.88 -10.51
C ILE A 84 -13.36 5.60 -11.73
N ASP A 85 -13.03 4.55 -12.47
CA ASP A 85 -13.86 3.95 -13.49
C ASP A 85 -14.45 2.65 -12.92
N ALA A 86 -15.63 2.77 -12.30
CA ALA A 86 -16.26 1.64 -11.61
C ALA A 86 -16.71 0.54 -12.59
N ALA A 87 -17.06 0.89 -13.83
CA ALA A 87 -17.47 -0.07 -14.84
C ALA A 87 -16.27 -0.92 -15.31
N ALA A 88 -15.12 -0.28 -15.57
CA ALA A 88 -13.87 -0.96 -15.88
C ALA A 88 -13.22 -1.61 -14.66
N GLY A 89 -13.60 -1.20 -13.44
CA GLY A 89 -12.97 -1.65 -12.20
C GLY A 89 -11.58 -1.04 -12.01
N VAL A 90 -11.34 0.19 -12.47
CA VAL A 90 -10.01 0.82 -12.43
C VAL A 90 -10.03 2.05 -11.52
N ILE A 91 -9.14 2.09 -10.55
CA ILE A 91 -8.88 3.26 -9.71
C ILE A 91 -7.54 3.85 -10.13
N ARG A 92 -7.54 5.09 -10.62
CA ARG A 92 -6.31 5.85 -10.89
C ARG A 92 -5.87 6.56 -9.63
N VAL A 93 -4.61 6.41 -9.26
CA VAL A 93 -4.01 7.03 -8.07
C VAL A 93 -2.78 7.84 -8.47
N ALA A 94 -2.32 8.73 -7.59
CA ALA A 94 -1.02 9.38 -7.77
C ALA A 94 0.12 8.36 -7.49
N TYR A 95 1.26 8.82 -6.96
CA TYR A 95 2.35 7.92 -6.62
C TYR A 95 1.96 6.91 -5.54
N ILE A 96 2.31 5.63 -5.78
CA ILE A 96 2.33 4.55 -4.79
C ILE A 96 3.68 3.83 -4.91
N ASP A 97 4.18 3.35 -3.78
CA ASP A 97 5.45 2.62 -3.64
C ASP A 97 5.33 1.10 -3.92
N ALA A 98 4.26 0.70 -4.61
CA ALA A 98 4.04 -0.66 -5.06
C ALA A 98 4.60 -0.86 -6.47
N ASP A 99 5.23 -2.02 -6.69
CA ASP A 99 5.73 -2.42 -8.00
C ASP A 99 4.58 -2.78 -8.97
N ASP A 100 4.91 -2.84 -10.26
CA ASP A 100 3.97 -3.35 -11.26
C ASP A 100 3.58 -4.81 -10.96
N CYS A 101 2.32 -5.14 -11.25
CA CYS A 101 1.68 -6.42 -10.95
C CYS A 101 1.57 -6.78 -9.46
N THR A 102 1.93 -5.88 -8.53
CA THR A 102 1.80 -6.15 -7.09
C THR A 102 0.35 -6.41 -6.66
N PRO A 103 0.07 -7.46 -5.86
CA PRO A 103 -1.27 -7.74 -5.34
C PRO A 103 -1.77 -6.68 -4.36
N VAL A 104 -3.00 -6.20 -4.57
CA VAL A 104 -3.72 -5.35 -3.62
C VAL A 104 -4.65 -6.23 -2.79
N LEU A 105 -4.61 -6.06 -1.48
CA LEU A 105 -5.38 -6.86 -0.52
C LEU A 105 -6.67 -6.17 -0.10
N ASP A 106 -6.63 -4.85 0.08
CA ASP A 106 -7.75 -4.08 0.62
C ASP A 106 -7.59 -2.59 0.32
N ILE A 107 -8.73 -1.89 0.29
CA ILE A 107 -8.81 -0.44 0.06
C ILE A 107 -9.80 0.15 1.04
N LYS A 108 -9.42 1.24 1.69
CA LYS A 108 -10.29 1.98 2.63
C LYS A 108 -10.22 3.47 2.35
N PRO A 109 -11.31 4.24 2.53
CA PRO A 109 -11.20 5.69 2.51
C PRO A 109 -10.23 6.16 3.59
N TYR A 110 -9.41 7.16 3.29
CA TYR A 110 -8.58 7.81 4.31
C TYR A 110 -9.42 8.83 5.08
N LEU A 111 -9.57 8.63 6.39
CA LEU A 111 -10.36 9.48 7.26
C LEU A 111 -9.43 10.25 8.23
N PRO A 112 -9.18 11.56 8.02
CA PRO A 112 -8.30 12.32 8.90
C PRO A 112 -8.71 12.30 10.38
N CYS A 113 -9.98 12.07 10.71
CA CYS A 113 -10.46 12.02 12.08
C CYS A 113 -9.98 10.78 12.86
N THR A 114 -9.62 9.69 12.18
CA THR A 114 -9.20 8.42 12.80
C THR A 114 -7.77 8.04 12.45
N GLU A 115 -7.23 8.48 11.32
CA GLU A 115 -5.92 8.06 10.81
C GLU A 115 -4.81 9.06 11.12
N ARG A 116 -5.14 10.34 11.33
CA ARG A 116 -4.17 11.40 11.53
C ARG A 116 -3.94 11.67 13.02
N ILE A 117 -2.74 11.36 13.50
CA ILE A 117 -2.23 11.83 14.79
C ILE A 117 -1.41 13.10 14.51
N ARG A 118 -1.83 14.26 15.02
CA ARG A 118 -1.23 15.56 14.65
C ARG A 118 0.18 15.78 15.23
N ASP A 119 0.47 15.15 16.36
CA ASP A 119 1.68 15.40 17.16
C ASP A 119 2.72 14.27 17.04
N ALA A 120 2.54 13.36 16.06
CA ALA A 120 3.45 12.24 15.78
C ALA A 120 4.47 12.58 14.68
#